data_AF-A0A1V4M6Y8-F1
#
_entry.id   AF-A0A1V4M6Y8-F1
#
_cell.length_a   1.000
_cell.length_b   1.000
_cell.length_c   1.000
_cell.angle_alpha   90.00
_cell.angle_beta   90.00
_cell.angle_gamma   90.00
#
_symmetry.space_group_name_H-M   'P 1'
#
loop_
_entity.id
_entity.type
_entity.pdbx_description
1 polymer ?
#
loop_
_entity_poly.entity_id
_entity_poly.type
_entity_poly.pdbx_seq_one_letter_code
_entity_poly.pdbx_strand_id
1 'polypeptide(L)' 'MLNAVGKSECDTYPSVGLGSDLRLLDLEVISAGLVWENRILHLGALKTSQKIGSRMGSPGQRRRNTG' A
#
# COMPACT_ATOMS: atom_id res chain seq x y z
N MET A 1 9.22 8.01 6.82
CA MET A 1 8.18 8.03 5.77
C MET A 1 8.74 8.56 4.46
N LEU A 2 9.18 9.82 4.36
CA LEU A 2 9.84 10.34 3.14
C LEU A 2 11.08 9.54 2.70
N ASN A 3 11.94 9.12 3.64
CA ASN A 3 13.09 8.25 3.31
C ASN A 3 12.69 6.87 2.76
N ALA A 4 11.52 6.34 3.15
CA ALA A 4 11.03 5.06 2.64
C ALA A 4 10.50 5.24 1.22
N VAL A 5 9.73 6.31 0.98
CA VAL A 5 9.28 6.72 -0.36
C VAL A 5 10.47 6.89 -1.32
N GLY A 6 11.54 7.57 -0.90
CA GLY A 6 12.72 7.81 -1.73
C GLY A 6 13.57 6.56 -2.03
N LYS A 7 13.31 5.44 -1.34
CA LYS A 7 13.99 4.14 -1.56
C LYS A 7 13.05 3.09 -2.18
N SER A 8 11.77 3.41 -2.33
CA SER A 8 10.76 2.49 -2.86
C SER A 8 11.03 2.23 -4.35
N GLU A 9 10.73 1.01 -4.81
CA GLU A 9 10.69 0.74 -6.24
C GLU A 9 9.52 1.50 -6.87
N CYS A 10 9.75 2.10 -8.03
CA CYS A 10 8.80 2.99 -8.68
C CYS A 10 8.40 2.46 -10.05
N ASP A 11 7.15 2.05 -10.17
CA ASP A 11 6.53 1.75 -11.45
C ASP A 11 5.81 2.98 -11.98
N THR A 12 5.89 3.20 -13.29
CA THR A 12 5.25 4.33 -13.98
C THR A 12 4.25 3.81 -15.01
N TYR A 13 3.03 4.33 -14.96
CA TYR A 13 1.96 3.98 -15.89
C TYR A 13 1.44 5.22 -16.61
N PRO A 14 1.05 5.11 -17.89
CA PRO A 14 0.33 6.18 -18.55
C PRO A 14 -1.02 6.38 -17.86
N SER A 15 -1.31 7.61 -17.41
CA SER A 15 -2.60 7.94 -16.83
C SER A 15 -3.60 8.27 -17.94
N VAL A 16 -4.90 8.04 -17.70
CA VAL A 16 -5.95 8.47 -18.63
C VAL A 16 -6.22 9.95 -18.41
N GLY A 17 -5.57 10.79 -19.21
CA GLY A 17 -5.76 12.25 -19.21
C GLY A 17 -4.47 13.01 -18.98
N LEU A 18 -3.89 12.94 -17.78
CA LEU A 18 -2.95 13.94 -17.28
C LEU A 18 -1.65 13.31 -16.75
N GLY A 19 -0.65 13.20 -17.63
CA GLY A 19 0.70 12.80 -17.25
C GLY A 19 0.81 11.31 -16.90
N SER A 20 1.53 10.98 -15.83
CA SER A 20 1.86 9.59 -15.47
C SER A 20 1.52 9.28 -14.02
N ASP A 21 0.97 8.09 -13.81
CA ASP A 21 0.73 7.54 -12.48
C ASP A 21 2.01 6.84 -12.00
N LEU A 22 2.45 7.17 -10.79
CA LEU A 22 3.53 6.50 -10.09
C LEU A 22 2.95 5.53 -9.07
N ARG A 23 3.49 4.32 -9.02
CA ARG A 23 3.26 3.37 -7.93
C ARG A 23 4.58 3.08 -7.26
N LEU A 24 4.62 3.34 -5.96
CA LEU A 24 5.82 3.23 -5.14
C LEU A 24 5.58 2.12 -4.12
N LEU A 25 6.34 1.03 -4.24
CA LEU A 25 6.21 -0.16 -3.41
C LEU A 25 7.43 -0.31 -2.51
N ASP A 26 7.18 -0.44 -1.21
CA ASP A 26 8.16 -0.81 -0.20
C ASP A 26 7.49 -1.66 0.89
N LEU A 27 8.29 -2.42 1.66
CA LEU A 27 7.76 -3.23 2.76
C LEU A 27 7.08 -2.38 3.84
N GLU A 28 7.56 -1.15 4.05
CA GLU A 28 7.05 -0.25 5.09
C GLU A 28 5.97 0.72 4.59
N VAL A 29 5.90 0.96 3.28
CA VAL A 29 5.04 2.02 2.71
C VAL A 29 4.43 1.57 1.39
N ILE A 30 3.12 1.82 1.25
CA ILE A 30 2.42 1.80 -0.02
C ILE A 30 2.16 3.24 -0.43
N SER A 31 2.60 3.62 -1.63
CA SER A 31 2.42 4.98 -2.13
C SER A 31 1.99 5.02 -3.59
N ALA A 32 1.25 6.07 -3.94
CA ALA A 32 0.83 6.36 -5.29
C ALA A 32 0.93 7.87 -5.53
N GLY A 33 1.30 8.27 -6.75
CA GLY A 33 1.45 9.68 -7.09
C GLY A 33 1.07 9.97 -8.54
N LEU A 34 0.85 11.25 -8.81
CA LEU A 34 0.58 11.79 -10.14
C LEU A 34 1.71 12.72 -10.55
N VAL A 35 2.27 12.50 -11.73
CA VAL A 35 3.32 13.33 -12.32
C VAL A 35 2.81 14.03 -13.57
N TRP A 36 3.08 15.33 -13.67
CA TRP A 36 2.82 16.15 -14.85
C TRP A 36 4.05 17.02 -15.14
N GLU A 37 4.44 17.17 -16.42
CA GLU A 37 5.60 17.99 -16.84
C GLU A 37 6.85 17.76 -15.97
N ASN A 38 7.14 16.49 -15.68
CA ASN A 38 8.29 16.08 -14.88
C ASN A 38 8.27 16.62 -13.42
N ARG A 39 7.07 16.91 -12.87
CA ARG A 39 6.84 17.32 -11.48
C ARG A 39 5.77 16.45 -10.84
N ILE A 40 5.98 16.08 -9.57
CA ILE A 40 4.97 15.41 -8.76
C ILE A 40 3.89 16.43 -8.38
N LEU A 41 2.66 16.23 -8.84
CA LEU A 41 1.50 17.04 -8.48
C LEU A 41 0.91 16.58 -7.16
N HIS A 42 0.73 15.26 -7.02
CA HIS A 42 0.15 14.64 -5.83
C HIS A 42 0.93 13.38 -5.47
N LEU A 43 1.12 13.16 -4.17
CA LEU A 43 1.73 11.96 -3.63
C LEU A 43 0.98 11.55 -2.36
N GLY A 44 0.29 10.42 -2.42
CA GLY A 44 -0.30 9.76 -1.27
C GLY A 44 0.62 8.64 -0.80
N ALA A 45 0.88 8.57 0.50
CA ALA A 45 1.66 7.51 1.11
C ALA A 45 1.00 7.03 2.39
N LEU A 46 0.94 5.71 2.57
CA LEU A 46 0.38 5.05 3.73
C LEU A 46 1.42 4.11 4.31
N LYS A 47 1.61 4.14 5.62
CA LYS A 47 2.47 3.17 6.31
C LYS A 47 1.79 1.81 6.29
N THR A 48 2.50 0.80 5.81
CA THR A 48 2.02 -0.57 5.83
C THR A 48 2.01 -1.08 7.27
N SER A 49 0.85 -1.45 7.78
CA SER A 49 0.73 -2.18 9.04
C SER A 49 0.91 -3.67 8.76
N GLN A 50 2.14 -4.12 8.49
CA GLN A 50 2.42 -5.56 8.49
C GLN A 50 2.32 -6.06 9.93
N LYS A 51 1.13 -6.46 10.37
CA LYS A 51 1.01 -7.50 11.40
C LYS A 51 1.35 -8.83 10.73
N ILE A 52 2.64 -9.13 10.59
CA ILE A 52 3.09 -10.50 10.37
C ILE A 52 2.69 -11.26 11.65
N GLY A 53 1.59 -12.01 11.58
CA GLY A 53 1.16 -12.88 12.68
C GLY A 53 -0.16 -12.52 13.36
N SER A 54 -1.24 -12.28 12.63
CA SER A 54 -2.54 -12.73 13.15
C SER A 54 -2.63 -14.23 12.89
N ARG A 55 -2.32 -15.04 13.92
CA ARG A 55 -2.76 -16.45 13.98
C ARG A 55 -4.20 -16.48 13.51
N MET A 56 -4.41 -17.03 12.32
CA MET A 56 -5.72 -17.28 11.75
C MET A 56 -6.41 -18.24 12.72
N GLY A 57 -7.28 -17.70 13.58
CA GLY A 57 -7.99 -18.48 14.57
C GLY A 57 -8.84 -19.51 13.82
N SER A 58 -8.57 -20.79 14.06
CA SER A 58 -9.29 -21.89 13.42
C SER A 58 -10.80 -21.70 13.61
N PRO A 59 -11.60 -21.65 12.53
CA PRO A 59 -13.04 -21.63 12.67
C PRO A 59 -13.49 -23.01 13.13
N GLY A 60 -14.14 -23.10 14.30
CA GLY A 60 -14.98 -24.26 14.63
C GLY A 60 -14.66 -25.00 15.93
N GLN A 61 -14.75 -24.33 17.06
CA GLN A 61 -15.12 -24.98 18.33
C GLN A 61 -16.28 -24.18 18.97
N ARG A 62 -17.40 -24.06 18.24
CA ARG A 62 -18.65 -23.59 18.83
C ARG A 62 -19.21 -24.75 19.66
N ARG A 63 -18.79 -24.85 20.92
CA ARG A 63 -19.37 -25.77 21.91
C ARG A 63 -20.88 -25.57 21.94
N ARG A 64 -21.63 -26.55 21.45
CA ARG A 64 -23.08 -26.61 21.57
C ARG A 64 -23.38 -27.17 22.98
N ASN A 65 -23.47 -26.28 23.98
CA ASN A 65 -24.09 -26.64 25.25
C ASN A 65 -25.61 -26.65 25.02
N THR A 66 -26.18 -27.83 24.81
CA THR A 66 -27.60 -28.07 25.10
C THR A 66 -27.65 -28.70 26.48
N GLY A 67 -28.15 -27.92 27.44
CA GLY A 67 -28.61 -28.43 28.72
C GLY A 67 -29.90 -29.23 28.60
#